data_AF-A0AAJ2GHM6-F1
#
_entry.id   AF-A0AAJ2GHM6-F1
#
_cell.length_a   1.000
_cell.length_b   1.000
_cell.length_c   1.000
_cell.angle_alpha   90.00
_cell.angle_beta   90.00
_cell.angle_gamma   90.00
#
_symmetry.space_group_name_H-M   'P 1'
#
loop_
_entity.id
_entity.type
_entity.pdbx_description
1 polymer ?
#
loop_
_entity_poly.entity_id
_entity_poly.type
_entity_poly.pdbx_seq_one_letter_code
_entity_poly.pdbx_strand_id
1 'polypeptide(L)'
;MGLLFKGCRFEPSLILLCVRWYLAYSLSLRDLEEMLAERGVAVDHSTIHRWVVRFAPALLEAFNARKRAVMGKWHVDETYIKVKGQWM
;
A
#
# COMPACT_ATOMS: atom_id res chain seq x y z
N MET A 1 5.56 14.68 8.11
CA MET A 1 5.29 14.13 6.76
C MET A 1 6.29 14.58 5.69
N GLY A 2 6.81 15.82 5.68
CA GLY A 2 7.73 16.29 4.63
C GLY A 2 9.06 15.52 4.48
N LEU A 3 9.63 15.02 5.58
CA LEU A 3 10.87 14.20 5.55
C LEU A 3 10.65 12.80 4.94
N LEU A 4 9.43 12.27 5.00
CA LEU A 4 9.11 10.93 4.51
C LEU A 4 9.20 10.83 2.98
N PHE A 5 8.92 11.94 2.28
CA PHE A 5 9.00 12.04 0.82
C PHE A 5 10.33 12.61 0.32
N LYS A 6 11.28 12.88 1.22
CA LYS A 6 12.61 13.36 0.82
C LYS A 6 13.27 12.33 -0.09
N GLY A 7 13.73 12.78 -1.26
CA GLY A 7 14.33 11.95 -2.30
C GLY A 7 13.34 11.26 -3.25
N CYS A 8 12.04 11.49 -3.11
CA CYS A 8 11.07 11.02 -4.10
C CYS A 8 11.00 11.98 -5.30
N ARG A 9 11.11 11.43 -6.51
CA ARG A 9 10.97 12.18 -7.77
C ARG A 9 9.52 12.61 -8.05
N PHE A 10 8.55 11.87 -7.50
CA PHE A 10 7.12 12.06 -7.76
C PHE A 10 6.46 12.86 -6.64
N GLU A 11 5.37 13.52 -7.00
CA GLU A 11 4.58 14.34 -6.09
C GLU A 11 4.02 13.47 -4.94
N PRO A 12 4.12 13.93 -3.67
CA PRO A 12 3.74 13.12 -2.51
C PRO A 12 2.29 12.60 -2.55
N SER A 13 1.34 13.38 -3.07
CA SER A 13 -0.06 12.97 -3.14
C SER A 13 -0.26 11.81 -4.13
N LEU A 14 0.45 11.81 -5.26
CA LEU A 14 0.44 10.69 -6.20
C LEU A 14 0.98 9.41 -5.57
N ILE A 15 2.11 9.49 -4.87
CA ILE A 15 2.71 8.34 -4.18
C ILE A 15 1.73 7.77 -3.15
N LEU A 16 1.15 8.65 -2.32
CA LEU A 16 0.17 8.25 -1.32
C LEU A 16 -1.09 7.63 -1.93
N LEU A 17 -1.56 8.17 -3.06
CA LEU A 17 -2.71 7.63 -3.79
C LEU A 17 -2.44 6.20 -4.26
N CYS A 18 -1.28 5.94 -4.87
CA CYS A 18 -0.89 4.61 -5.32
C CYS A 18 -0.78 3.62 -4.16
N VAL A 19 -0.10 4.01 -3.08
CA VAL A 19 0.05 3.17 -1.90
C VAL A 19 -1.32 2.88 -1.27
N ARG A 20 -2.20 3.88 -1.19
CA ARG A 20 -3.58 3.70 -0.71
C ARG A 20 -4.34 2.73 -1.60
N TRP A 21 -4.24 2.86 -2.92
CA TRP A 21 -4.93 1.97 -3.85
C TRP A 21 -4.47 0.52 -3.70
N TYR A 22 -3.15 0.30 -3.57
CA TYR A 22 -2.60 -1.02 -3.33
C TYR A 22 -3.09 -1.65 -2.02
N LEU A 23 -3.21 -0.85 -0.96
CA LEU A 23 -3.64 -1.35 0.37
C LEU A 23 -5.15 -1.53 0.51
N ALA A 24 -5.95 -0.78 -0.25
CA ALA A 24 -7.41 -0.73 -0.10
C ALA A 24 -8.18 -1.58 -1.12
N TYR A 25 -7.59 -1.86 -2.28
CA TYR A 25 -8.23 -2.60 -3.37
C TYR A 25 -7.38 -3.80 -3.78
N SER A 26 -8.02 -4.81 -4.36
CA SER A 26 -7.36 -6.02 -4.89
C SER A 26 -6.66 -5.76 -6.23
N LEU A 27 -5.80 -4.72 -6.28
CA LEU A 27 -5.06 -4.32 -7.47
C LEU A 27 -3.65 -4.90 -7.45
N SER A 28 -3.22 -5.42 -8.60
CA SER A 28 -1.83 -5.81 -8.80
C SER A 28 -0.94 -4.56 -8.98
N LEU A 29 0.36 -4.72 -8.75
CA LEU A 29 1.32 -3.62 -9.00
C LEU A 29 1.38 -3.23 -10.49
N ARG A 30 1.06 -4.16 -11.39
CA ARG A 30 0.99 -3.90 -12.83
C ARG A 30 -0.26 -3.11 -13.19
N ASP A 31 -1.39 -3.42 -12.56
CA ASP A 31 -2.64 -2.67 -12.74
C ASP A 31 -2.42 -1.20 -12.35
N LEU A 32 -1.71 -0.96 -11.24
CA LEU A 32 -1.37 0.40 -10.81
C LEU A 32 -0.42 1.12 -11.77
N GLU A 33 0.53 0.41 -12.38
CA GLU A 33 1.41 0.95 -13.43
C GLU A 33 0.60 1.37 -14.65
N GLU A 34 -0.32 0.51 -15.13
CA GLU A 34 -1.21 0.80 -16.27
C GLU A 34 -2.14 1.99 -15.97
N MET A 35 -2.77 2.01 -14.79
CA MET A 35 -3.66 3.10 -14.36
C MET A 35 -2.93 4.45 -14.25
N LEU A 36 -1.64 4.44 -13.89
CA LEU A 36 -0.82 5.65 -13.87
C LEU A 36 -0.41 6.07 -15.28
N ALA A 37 -0.11 5.11 -16.15
CA ALA A 37 0.22 5.37 -17.56
C ALA A 37 -0.95 6.02 -18.30
N GLU A 38 -2.19 5.56 -18.06
CA GLU A 38 -3.42 6.19 -18.60
C GLU A 38 -3.57 7.65 -18.17
N ARG A 39 -3.02 8.03 -17.02
CA ARG A 39 -3.02 9.41 -16.49
C ARG A 39 -1.79 10.22 -16.93
N GLY A 40 -0.98 9.69 -17.84
CA GLY A 40 0.23 10.33 -18.34
C GLY A 40 1.44 10.24 -17.40
N VAL A 41 1.40 9.36 -16.40
CA VAL A 41 2.47 9.20 -15.41
C VAL A 41 3.19 7.86 -15.62
N ALA A 42 4.38 7.93 -16.20
CA ALA A 42 5.22 6.75 -16.44
C ALA A 42 5.96 6.33 -15.15
N VAL A 43 5.53 5.22 -14.53
CA VAL A 43 6.12 4.64 -13.32
C VAL A 43 6.14 3.12 -13.45
N ASP A 44 7.31 2.51 -13.31
CA ASP A 44 7.46 1.05 -13.29
C ASP A 44 6.90 0.45 -11.98
N HIS A 45 6.24 -0.70 -12.07
CA HIS A 45 5.67 -1.43 -10.92
C HIS A 45 6.66 -1.68 -9.77
N SER A 46 7.97 -1.83 -10.04
CA SER A 46 8.98 -1.97 -8.98
C SER A 46 9.14 -0.70 -8.15
N THR A 47 8.90 0.47 -8.75
CA THR A 47 8.90 1.75 -8.05
C THR A 47 7.67 1.87 -7.14
N ILE A 48 6.52 1.43 -7.62
CA ILE A 48 5.29 1.36 -6.82
C ILE A 48 5.49 0.41 -5.63
N HIS A 49 6.09 -0.76 -5.87
CA HIS A 49 6.44 -1.70 -4.80
C HIS A 49 7.37 -1.06 -3.75
N ARG A 50 8.41 -0.35 -4.17
CA ARG A 50 9.31 0.39 -3.25
C ARG A 50 8.56 1.42 -2.43
N TRP A 51 7.58 2.13 -3.01
CA TRP A 51 6.72 3.04 -2.26
C TRP A 51 5.87 2.30 -1.24
N VAL A 52 5.20 1.21 -1.62
CA VAL A 52 4.40 0.41 -0.70
C VAL A 52 5.24 -0.06 0.49
N VAL A 53 6.41 -0.66 0.24
CA VAL A 53 7.30 -1.14 1.30
C VAL A 53 7.74 0.00 2.23
N ARG A 54 8.02 1.18 1.68
CA ARG A 54 8.47 2.34 2.47
C ARG A 54 7.36 3.01 3.28
N PHE A 55 6.18 3.18 2.69
CA PHE A 55 5.11 4.02 3.25
C PHE A 55 4.02 3.24 3.99
N ALA A 56 3.81 1.96 3.67
CA ALA A 56 2.77 1.14 4.32
C ALA A 56 2.92 1.07 5.86
N PRO A 57 4.12 0.91 6.44
CA PRO A 57 4.27 0.88 7.90
C PRO A 57 3.82 2.18 8.57
N ALA A 58 4.22 3.34 8.02
CA ALA A 58 3.83 4.64 8.54
C ALA A 58 2.31 4.89 8.43
N LEU A 59 1.69 4.42 7.34
CA LEU A 59 0.23 4.47 7.18
C LEU A 59 -0.48 3.54 8.18
N LEU A 60 0.08 2.35 8.44
CA LEU A 60 -0.45 1.42 9.41
C LEU A 60 -0.38 1.98 10.84
N GLU A 61 0.73 2.60 11.22
CA GLU A 61 0.86 3.29 12.52
C GLU A 61 -0.17 4.41 12.67
N ALA A 62 -0.30 5.26 11.65
CA ALA A 62 -1.28 6.34 11.64
C ALA A 62 -2.72 5.81 11.67
N PHE A 63 -2.99 4.69 11.02
CA PHE A 63 -4.28 4.00 11.06
C PHE A 63 -4.55 3.46 12.47
N ASN A 64 -3.60 2.74 13.07
CA ASN A 64 -3.74 2.16 14.40
C ASN A 64 -3.95 3.23 15.48
N ALA A 65 -3.30 4.38 15.38
CA ALA A 65 -3.50 5.50 16.29
C ALA A 65 -4.92 6.09 16.23
N ARG A 66 -5.63 5.93 15.10
CA ARG A 66 -7.01 6.41 14.89
C ARG A 66 -8.05 5.31 15.02
N LYS A 67 -7.64 4.05 14.92
CA LYS A 67 -8.50 2.87 15.03
C LYS A 67 -9.12 2.85 16.43
N ARG A 68 -10.43 2.57 16.50
CA ARG A 68 -11.12 2.38 17.77
C ARG A 68 -10.48 1.22 18.55
N ALA A 69 -10.27 1.41 19.85
CA ALA A 69 -9.81 0.35 20.74
C ALA A 69 -10.75 -0.86 20.66
N VAL A 70 -10.19 -2.05 20.46
CA VAL A 70 -10.93 -3.31 20.40
C VAL A 70 -11.15 -3.78 21.85
N MET A 71 -12.38 -3.82 22.33
CA MET A 71 -12.71 -4.37 23.65
C MET A 71 -12.85 -5.91 23.62
N GLY A 72 -12.91 -6.53 24.80
CA GLY A 72 -12.67 -7.96 25.12
C GLY A 72 -13.48 -9.07 24.43
N LYS A 73 -14.02 -8.87 23.23
CA LYS A 73 -14.53 -9.93 22.35
C LYS A 73 -13.80 -9.88 21.01
N TRP A 74 -13.20 -10.99 20.63
CA TRP A 74 -12.34 -11.12 19.47
C TRP A 74 -12.98 -12.19 18.56
N HIS A 75 -13.12 -11.89 17.27
CA HIS A 75 -13.48 -12.88 16.26
C HIS A 75 -12.21 -13.21 15.48
N VAL A 76 -11.99 -14.49 15.22
CA VAL A 76 -10.83 -14.99 14.49
C VAL A 76 -11.35 -15.72 13.26
N ASP A 77 -10.92 -15.27 12.10
CA ASP A 77 -11.18 -15.93 10.82
C ASP A 77 -9.87 -16.53 10.31
N GLU A 78 -9.94 -17.76 9.79
CA GLU A 78 -8.80 -18.42 9.15
C GLU A 78 -8.84 -18.16 7.65
N THR A 79 -7.71 -17.74 7.07
CA THR A 79 -7.58 -17.54 5.62
C THR A 79 -6.27 -18.14 5.14
N TYR A 80 -6.37 -19.14 4.28
CA TYR A 80 -5.22 -19.79 3.66
C TYR A 80 -4.75 -18.98 2.47
N ILE A 81 -3.45 -18.71 2.40
CA ILE A 81 -2.84 -18.00 1.28
C ILE A 81 -1.76 -18.84 0.64
N LYS A 82 -1.69 -18.80 -0.69
CA LYS A 82 -0.68 -19.53 -1.45
C LYS A 82 0.54 -18.65 -1.68
N VAL A 83 1.64 -18.96 -0.99
CA VAL A 83 2.91 -18.24 -1.10
C VAL A 83 3.89 -19.09 -1.91
N LYS A 84 4.36 -18.57 -3.06
CA LYS A 84 5.32 -19.27 -3.95
C LYS A 84 4.92 -20.71 -4.31
N GLY A 85 3.62 -20.97 -4.42
CA GLY A 85 3.11 -22.30 -4.77
C GLY A 85 2.73 -23.18 -3.58
N GLN A 86 3.10 -22.80 -2.35
CA GLN A 86 2.79 -23.54 -1.13
C GLN A 86 1.65 -22.88 -0.36
N TRP A 87 0.70 -23.66 0.13
CA TRP A 87 -0.34 -23.16 1.03
C TRP A 87 0.26 -22.94 2.41
N MET A 88 0.02 -21.75 2.97
CA MET A 88 0.34 -21.36 4.34
C MET A 88 -0.95 -21.06 5.10
#